data_AF-A0A180F7V2-F1
#
_entry.id   AF-A0A180F7V2-F1
#
_cell.length_a   1.000
_cell.length_b   1.000
_cell.length_c   1.000
_cell.angle_alpha   90.00
_cell.angle_beta   90.00
_cell.angle_gamma   90.00
#
_symmetry.space_group_name_H-M   'P 1'
#
loop_
_entity.id
_entity.type
_entity.pdbx_description
1 polymer ?
#
loop_
_entity_poly.entity_id
_entity_poly.type
_entity_poly.pdbx_seq_one_letter_code
_entity_poly.pdbx_strand_id
1 'polypeptide(L)'
;MKYDRIRKKPTQLLSLTGFDVTEFETFLPTFKHHWEKYHSHFTLSGKIRERITYNRKTGKIPLIEDKLLFILSYLKNNPLQEYHGAACNMSQPQCNKRICLLPDILCRTLKTLGELPDRNH
;
A
#
# COMPACT_ATOMS: atom_id res chain seq x y z
N MET A 1 -11.86 0.83 3.44
CA MET A 1 -10.95 0.03 4.26
C MET A 1 -10.05 0.96 5.07
N LYS A 2 -9.87 0.73 6.39
CA LYS A 2 -9.13 1.63 7.29
C LYS A 2 -8.32 0.85 8.33
N TYR A 3 -7.02 1.13 8.46
CA TYR A 3 -6.12 0.39 9.34
C TYR A 3 -6.49 0.53 10.81
N ASP A 4 -6.79 1.74 11.30
CA ASP A 4 -7.18 1.99 12.70
C ASP A 4 -8.38 1.14 13.18
N ARG A 5 -9.27 0.77 12.25
CA ARG A 5 -10.41 -0.11 12.53
C ARG A 5 -10.03 -1.58 12.47
N ILE A 6 -9.21 -1.96 11.48
CA ILE A 6 -8.85 -3.36 11.23
C ILE A 6 -7.81 -3.87 12.23
N ARG A 7 -6.87 -3.03 12.69
CA ARG A 7 -5.86 -3.43 13.69
C ARG A 7 -6.47 -3.87 15.02
N LYS A 8 -7.69 -3.41 15.34
CA LYS A 8 -8.46 -3.82 16.53
C LYS A 8 -9.04 -5.24 16.41
N LYS A 9 -8.89 -5.87 15.24
CA LYS A 9 -9.37 -7.22 14.93
C LYS A 9 -8.19 -8.04 14.33
N PRO A 10 -7.26 -8.53 15.16
CA PRO A 10 -6.02 -9.14 14.69
C PRO A 10 -6.23 -10.29 13.70
N THR A 11 -7.21 -11.16 13.93
CA THR A 11 -7.57 -12.25 13.01
C THR A 11 -7.99 -11.74 11.63
N GLN A 12 -8.73 -10.63 11.59
CA GLN A 12 -9.13 -9.98 10.33
C GLN A 12 -7.93 -9.34 9.63
N LEU A 13 -7.03 -8.67 10.37
CA LEU A 13 -5.82 -8.09 9.80
C LEU A 13 -4.93 -9.18 9.17
N LEU A 14 -4.70 -10.27 9.90
CA LEU A 14 -3.91 -11.40 9.43
C LEU A 14 -4.56 -12.06 8.21
N SER A 15 -5.88 -12.29 8.25
CA SER A 15 -6.63 -12.83 7.11
C SER A 15 -6.50 -11.93 5.87
N LEU A 16 -6.62 -10.61 6.03
CA LEU A 16 -6.53 -9.67 4.93
C LEU A 16 -5.11 -9.53 4.37
N THR A 17 -4.09 -9.45 5.22
CA THR A 17 -2.75 -9.00 4.81
C THR A 17 -1.67 -10.06 4.85
N GLY A 18 -1.87 -11.11 5.66
CA GLY A 18 -0.81 -12.05 6.01
C GLY A 18 0.13 -11.57 7.11
N PHE A 19 -0.06 -10.34 7.59
CA PHE A 19 0.73 -9.75 8.67
C PHE A 19 -0.09 -9.73 9.96
N ASP A 20 0.55 -10.00 11.09
CA ASP A 20 0.03 -9.60 12.39
C ASP A 20 0.21 -8.08 12.63
N VAL A 21 -0.26 -7.59 13.77
CA VAL A 21 -0.19 -6.16 14.09
C VAL A 21 1.26 -5.68 14.22
N THR A 22 2.11 -6.47 14.87
CA THR A 22 3.52 -6.16 15.14
C THR A 22 4.33 -6.15 13.86
N GLU A 23 4.18 -7.16 13.02
CA GLU A 23 4.83 -7.24 11.71
C GLU A 23 4.41 -6.05 10.84
N PHE A 24 3.12 -5.71 10.84
CA PHE A 24 2.60 -4.59 10.07
C PHE A 24 3.21 -3.26 10.54
N GLU A 25 3.21 -3.00 11.85
CA GLU A 25 3.77 -1.77 12.41
C GLU A 25 5.29 -1.69 12.26
N THR A 26 6.00 -2.82 12.28
CA THR A 26 7.45 -2.90 12.01
C THR A 26 7.78 -2.62 10.55
N PHE A 27 6.94 -3.07 9.63
CA PHE A 27 7.12 -2.85 8.18
C PHE A 27 6.81 -1.41 7.74
N LEU A 28 5.87 -0.76 8.43
CA LEU A 28 5.30 0.52 8.04
C LEU A 28 6.31 1.67 7.88
N PRO A 29 7.31 1.87 8.76
CA PRO A 29 8.29 2.96 8.64
C PRO A 29 9.11 2.89 7.35
N THR A 30 9.59 1.70 6.98
CA THR A 30 10.38 1.50 5.75
C THR A 30 9.51 1.70 4.51
N PHE A 31 8.26 1.20 4.54
CA PHE A 31 7.30 1.45 3.47
C PHE A 31 7.00 2.94 3.30
N LYS A 32 6.81 3.66 4.41
CA LYS A 32 6.61 5.11 4.43
C LYS A 32 7.79 5.85 3.79
N HIS A 33 9.01 5.49 4.15
CA HIS A 33 10.21 6.09 3.57
C HIS A 33 10.23 5.97 2.04
N HIS A 34 10.02 4.77 1.50
CA HIS A 34 10.00 4.56 0.04
C HIS A 34 8.83 5.27 -0.64
N TRP A 35 7.65 5.29 -0.01
CA TRP A 35 6.50 6.05 -0.51
C TRP A 35 6.80 7.55 -0.59
N GLU A 36 7.34 8.15 0.46
CA GLU A 36 7.62 9.59 0.51
C GLU A 36 8.72 9.96 -0.50
N LYS A 37 9.77 9.14 -0.59
CA LYS A 37 10.80 9.29 -1.61
C LYS A 37 10.20 9.26 -3.02
N TYR A 38 9.34 8.29 -3.33
CA TYR A 38 8.67 8.25 -4.62
C TYR A 38 7.74 9.45 -4.84
N HIS A 39 6.87 9.74 -3.88
CA HIS A 39 5.79 10.71 -4.02
C HIS A 39 6.29 12.16 -4.16
N SER A 40 7.48 12.45 -3.61
CA SER A 40 8.13 13.75 -3.76
C SER A 40 8.56 14.06 -5.20
N HIS A 41 8.91 13.03 -5.98
CA HIS A 41 9.44 13.16 -7.33
C HIS A 41 8.46 12.73 -8.44
N PHE A 42 7.52 11.84 -8.13
CA PHE A 42 6.63 11.23 -9.13
C PHE A 42 5.15 11.35 -8.77
N THR A 43 4.33 11.45 -9.82
CA THR A 43 2.86 11.39 -9.74
C THR A 43 2.37 9.96 -9.55
N LEU A 44 1.08 9.79 -9.21
CA LEU A 44 0.46 8.44 -9.12
C LEU A 44 0.44 7.67 -10.45
N SER A 45 0.73 8.35 -11.57
CA SER A 45 0.84 7.75 -12.90
C SER A 45 2.29 7.56 -13.35
N GLY A 46 3.27 7.73 -12.47
CA GLY A 46 4.69 7.53 -12.80
C GLY A 46 5.38 8.71 -13.50
N LYS A 47 4.66 9.79 -13.82
CA LYS A 47 5.27 10.99 -14.41
C LYS A 47 6.07 11.79 -13.39
N ILE A 48 7.18 12.37 -13.81
CA ILE A 48 7.98 13.31 -12.99
C ILE A 48 7.11 14.51 -12.61
N ARG A 49 7.24 14.99 -11.39
CA ARG A 49 6.58 16.20 -10.91
C ARG A 49 7.43 17.43 -11.21
N GLU A 50 6.76 18.49 -11.64
CA GLU A 50 7.37 19.82 -11.79
C GLU A 50 7.54 20.54 -10.44
N ARG A 51 6.74 20.16 -9.42
CA ARG A 51 6.79 20.74 -8.08
C ARG A 51 6.75 19.65 -7.01
N ILE A 52 7.56 19.82 -5.97
CA ILE A 52 7.53 18.96 -4.78
C ILE A 52 6.14 19.05 -4.13
N THR A 53 5.55 17.89 -3.82
CA THR A 53 4.27 17.84 -3.11
C THR A 53 4.35 16.86 -1.94
N TYR A 54 3.73 17.26 -0.82
CA TYR A 54 3.53 16.38 0.33
C TYR A 54 2.16 15.68 0.25
N ASN A 55 2.02 14.58 0.98
CA ASN A 55 0.77 13.83 1.06
C ASN A 55 -0.40 14.76 1.43
N ARG A 56 -1.38 14.90 0.55
CA ARG A 56 -2.60 15.68 0.82
C ARG A 56 -3.57 14.88 1.67
N LYS A 57 -4.11 15.49 2.73
CA LYS A 57 -5.12 14.88 3.61
C LYS A 57 -6.41 14.45 2.87
N THR A 58 -6.68 15.00 1.69
CA THR A 58 -7.90 14.78 0.88
C THR A 58 -7.82 13.63 -0.13
N GLY A 59 -6.71 12.88 -0.19
CA GLY A 59 -6.60 11.72 -1.09
C GLY A 59 -7.54 10.56 -0.72
N LYS A 60 -7.94 9.72 -1.68
CA LYS A 60 -8.81 8.54 -1.44
C LYS A 60 -8.27 7.58 -0.38
N ILE A 61 -6.95 7.44 -0.30
CA ILE A 61 -6.23 6.70 0.75
C ILE A 61 -5.09 7.61 1.23
N PRO A 62 -5.37 8.54 2.16
CA PRO A 62 -4.43 9.60 2.51
C PRO A 62 -3.34 9.10 3.47
N LEU A 63 -3.69 8.19 4.38
CA LEU A 63 -2.81 7.61 5.38
C LEU A 63 -1.87 6.55 4.77
N ILE A 64 -0.69 6.35 5.34
CA ILE A 64 0.32 5.44 4.78
C ILE A 64 -0.01 3.99 5.12
N GLU A 65 -0.46 3.76 6.34
CA GLU A 65 -0.98 2.51 6.87
C GLU A 65 -2.16 2.00 6.03
N ASP A 66 -3.08 2.89 5.63
CA ASP A 66 -4.18 2.51 4.76
C ASP A 66 -3.70 2.10 3.35
N LYS A 67 -2.58 2.67 2.85
CA LYS A 67 -2.00 2.29 1.55
C LYS A 67 -1.33 0.92 1.63
N LEU A 68 -0.60 0.66 2.70
CA LEU A 68 0.02 -0.64 2.94
C LEU A 68 -1.07 -1.73 3.07
N LEU A 69 -2.09 -1.46 3.88
CA LEU A 69 -3.25 -2.34 4.01
C LEU A 69 -3.95 -2.58 2.66
N PHE A 70 -4.13 -1.54 1.85
CA PHE A 70 -4.70 -1.64 0.50
C PHE A 70 -3.92 -2.61 -0.39
N ILE A 71 -2.60 -2.50 -0.43
CA ILE A 71 -1.82 -3.33 -1.35
C ILE A 71 -1.65 -4.75 -0.84
N LEU A 72 -1.39 -4.96 0.45
CA LEU A 72 -1.25 -6.30 1.02
C LEU A 72 -2.55 -7.10 0.87
N SER A 73 -3.69 -6.46 1.15
CA SER A 73 -5.00 -7.11 0.99
C SER A 73 -5.33 -7.46 -0.45
N TYR A 74 -4.94 -6.61 -1.40
CA TYR A 74 -5.10 -6.92 -2.82
C TYR A 74 -4.25 -8.12 -3.23
N LEU A 75 -2.96 -8.12 -2.87
CA LEU A 75 -2.04 -9.20 -3.26
C LEU A 75 -2.43 -10.54 -2.65
N LYS A 76 -2.88 -10.56 -1.39
CA LYS A 76 -3.26 -11.79 -0.71
C LYS A 76 -4.58 -12.38 -1.22
N ASN A 77 -5.58 -11.55 -1.46
CA ASN A 77 -6.94 -12.03 -1.78
C ASN A 77 -7.22 -12.04 -3.29
N ASN A 78 -6.37 -11.41 -4.11
CA ASN A 78 -6.52 -11.23 -5.55
C ASN A 78 -7.96 -10.88 -6.00
N PRO A 79 -8.64 -9.89 -5.38
CA PRO A 79 -10.01 -9.55 -5.71
C PRO A 79 -10.12 -8.81 -7.04
N LEU A 80 -11.32 -8.77 -7.62
CA LEU A 80 -11.62 -7.86 -8.73
C LEU A 80 -11.34 -6.41 -8.33
N GLN A 81 -10.74 -5.64 -9.25
CA GLN A 81 -10.40 -4.24 -9.00
C GLN A 81 -11.62 -3.35 -8.73
N GLU A 82 -12.78 -3.67 -9.33
CA GLU A 82 -14.07 -3.03 -9.05
C GLU A 82 -14.45 -3.21 -7.57
N TYR A 83 -14.44 -4.45 -7.08
CA TYR A 83 -14.76 -4.77 -5.69
C TYR A 83 -13.79 -4.10 -4.71
N HIS A 84 -12.47 -4.21 -4.98
CA HIS A 84 -11.45 -3.64 -4.11
C HIS A 84 -11.50 -2.11 -4.09
N GLY A 85 -11.82 -1.51 -5.24
CA GLY A 85 -12.04 -0.08 -5.38
C GLY A 85 -13.25 0.39 -4.59
N ALA A 86 -14.39 -0.29 -4.71
CA ALA A 86 -15.61 0.00 -3.98
C ALA A 86 -15.39 -0.05 -2.46
N ALA A 87 -14.67 -1.05 -1.95
CA ALA A 87 -14.32 -1.18 -0.53
C ALA A 87 -13.48 0.01 0.01
N CYS A 88 -12.89 0.81 -0.88
CA CYS A 88 -12.09 1.99 -0.57
C CYS A 88 -12.68 3.29 -1.15
N ASN A 89 -13.97 3.30 -1.52
CA ASN A 89 -14.67 4.46 -2.08
C ASN A 89 -13.96 5.07 -3.30
N MET A 90 -13.41 4.23 -4.17
CA MET A 90 -12.74 4.63 -5.42
C MET A 90 -13.29 3.87 -6.62
N SER A 91 -13.18 4.46 -7.81
CA SER A 91 -13.52 3.76 -9.05
C SER A 91 -12.45 2.73 -9.43
N GLN A 92 -12.79 1.76 -10.29
CA GLN A 92 -11.81 0.79 -10.77
C GLN A 92 -10.58 1.42 -11.44
N PRO A 93 -10.69 2.49 -12.26
CA PRO A 93 -9.48 3.12 -12.82
C PRO A 93 -8.58 3.74 -11.75
N GLN A 94 -9.16 4.24 -10.65
CA GLN A 94 -8.39 4.74 -9.51
C GLN A 94 -7.72 3.60 -8.73
N CYS A 95 -8.42 2.47 -8.59
CA CYS A 95 -7.91 1.24 -8.00
C CYS A 95 -6.72 0.70 -8.81
N ASN A 96 -6.87 0.57 -10.13
CA ASN A 96 -5.84 0.11 -11.04
C ASN A 96 -4.56 0.95 -10.93
N LYS A 97 -4.67 2.29 -10.92
CA LYS A 97 -3.50 3.18 -10.76
C LYS A 97 -2.72 2.87 -9.47
N ARG A 98 -3.41 2.51 -8.38
CA ARG A 98 -2.75 2.13 -7.12
C ARG A 98 -2.10 0.76 -7.21
N ILE A 99 -2.78 -0.21 -7.82
CA ILE A 99 -2.29 -1.57 -7.99
C ILE A 99 -1.08 -1.61 -8.92
N CYS A 100 -0.99 -0.74 -9.94
CA CYS A 100 0.22 -0.64 -10.76
C CYS A 100 1.40 0.01 -10.02
N LEU A 101 1.14 0.85 -9.01
CA LEU A 101 2.15 1.65 -8.33
C LEU A 101 2.69 1.01 -7.04
N LEU A 102 1.79 0.62 -6.14
CA LEU A 102 2.14 0.21 -4.78
C LEU A 102 2.98 -1.07 -4.71
N PRO A 103 2.87 -2.06 -5.63
CA PRO A 103 3.79 -3.20 -5.65
C PRO A 103 5.26 -2.82 -5.82
N ASP A 104 5.59 -1.79 -6.60
CA ASP A 104 6.99 -1.35 -6.76
C ASP A 104 7.54 -0.80 -5.43
N ILE A 105 6.73 0.01 -4.74
CA ILE A 105 7.07 0.54 -3.41
C ILE A 105 7.22 -0.60 -2.40
N LEU A 106 6.32 -1.59 -2.44
CA LEU A 106 6.38 -2.76 -1.59
C LEU A 106 7.66 -3.59 -1.84
N CYS A 107 8.00 -3.82 -3.11
CA CYS A 107 9.20 -4.54 -3.52
C CYS A 107 10.48 -3.83 -3.05
N ARG A 108 10.55 -2.50 -3.17
CA ARG A 108 11.66 -1.70 -2.62
C ARG A 108 11.76 -1.83 -1.10
N THR A 109 10.62 -1.88 -0.42
CA THR A 109 10.56 -2.05 1.03
C THR A 109 11.10 -3.41 1.45
N LEU A 110 10.61 -4.49 0.81
CA LEU A 110 11.08 -5.87 1.05
C LEU A 110 12.58 -6.00 0.78
N LYS A 111 13.08 -5.40 -0.31
CA LYS A 111 14.52 -5.33 -0.61
C LYS A 111 15.33 -4.68 0.50
N THR A 112 14.87 -3.55 1.03
CA THR A 112 15.56 -2.84 2.12
C THR A 112 15.56 -3.64 3.42
N LEU A 113 14.51 -4.40 3.68
CA LEU A 113 14.40 -5.22 4.88
C LEU A 113 15.11 -6.58 4.75
N GLY A 114 15.58 -6.96 3.55
CA GLY A 114 16.14 -8.30 3.30
C GLY A 114 15.08 -9.40 3.19
N GLU A 115 13.79 -9.03 3.12
CA GLU A 115 12.63 -9.93 3.16
C GLU A 115 12.08 -10.24 1.75
N LEU A 116 12.95 -10.22 0.73
CA LEU A 116 12.51 -10.65 -0.60
C LEU A 116 12.28 -12.16 -0.57
N PRO A 117 11.18 -12.67 -1.16
CA PRO A 117 10.96 -14.10 -1.25
C PRO A 117 12.11 -14.72 -2.06
N ASP A 118 12.67 -15.79 -1.51
CA ASP A 118 13.74 -16.53 -2.17
C ASP A 118 13.23 -17.05 -3.51
N ARG A 119 13.91 -16.67 -4.58
CA ARG A 119 13.62 -17.19 -5.92
C ARG A 119 14.46 -18.45 -6.09
N ASN A 120 14.04 -19.54 -5.46
CA ASN A 120 14.58 -20.86 -5.77
C ASN A 120 14.40 -21.09 -7.27
N HIS A 121 15.50 -21.07 -8.01
CA HIS A 121 15.60 -21.39 -9.43
C HIS A 121 16.12 -22.82 -9.60
#